data_AF-A0A1A8F6H5-F1
#
_entry.id   AF-A0A1A8F6H5-F1
#
_cell.length_a   1.000
_cell.length_b   1.000
_cell.length_c   1.000
_cell.angle_alpha   90.00
_cell.angle_beta   90.00
_cell.angle_gamma   90.00
#
_symmetry.space_group_name_H-M   'P 1'
#
loop_
_entity.id
_entity.type
_entity.pdbx_description
1 polymer ?
#
loop_
_entity_poly.entity_id
_entity_poly.type
_entity_poly.pdbx_seq_one_letter_code
_entity_poly.pdbx_strand_id
1 'polypeptide(L)'
;FYLFSSLVSKGQKDGQMQEQDRSSGSHYRIISPTFKYTMSHRRVGKCIIINNKNFDENTGMNVRNGTDRDAGELFKCFKNLGFEVSIFNDQTCEKMECLLKKASEEDHSDSSCFACILLSHGEEG
;
A
#
# COMPACT_ATOMS: atom_id res chain seq x y z
N PHE A 1 -7.70 -9.64 2.34
CA PHE A 1 -6.64 -9.16 3.25
C PHE A 1 -6.98 -9.57 4.67
N TYR A 2 -6.58 -10.79 5.08
CA TYR A 2 -6.73 -11.25 6.45
C TYR A 2 -5.41 -11.83 6.90
N LEU A 3 -4.82 -11.24 7.94
CA LEU A 3 -3.92 -11.95 8.82
C LEU A 3 -3.98 -11.25 10.18
N PHE A 4 -4.49 -11.95 11.19
CA PHE A 4 -3.80 -12.23 12.47
C PHE A 4 -4.77 -12.84 13.49
N SER A 5 -4.42 -14.03 13.98
CA SER A 5 -4.77 -14.66 15.28
C SER A 5 -4.57 -16.16 15.12
N SER A 6 -4.03 -16.98 16.01
CA SER A 6 -3.28 -16.88 17.27
C SER A 6 -2.82 -18.34 17.55
N LEU A 7 -1.65 -18.53 18.15
CA LEU A 7 -1.24 -19.82 18.73
C LEU A 7 -1.99 -20.09 20.05
N VAL A 8 -2.29 -21.36 20.36
CA VAL A 8 -2.16 -22.06 21.66
C VAL A 8 -2.46 -23.56 21.47
N SER A 9 -1.79 -24.40 22.26
CA SER A 9 -1.50 -25.83 22.08
C SER A 9 -2.07 -26.70 23.23
N LYS A 10 -2.43 -27.98 22.96
CA LYS A 10 -2.09 -29.23 23.72
C LYS A 10 -3.18 -30.32 23.73
N GLY A 11 -2.75 -31.59 23.58
CA GLY A 11 -3.45 -32.79 24.10
C GLY A 11 -3.19 -34.11 23.32
N GLN A 12 -2.51 -35.09 23.93
CA GLN A 12 -1.93 -36.35 23.36
C GLN A 12 -2.85 -37.60 23.36
N LYS A 13 -2.45 -38.61 22.52
CA LYS A 13 -2.22 -40.08 22.78
C LYS A 13 -2.78 -40.95 21.63
N ASP A 14 -2.27 -42.10 21.18
CA ASP A 14 -1.00 -42.88 21.20
C ASP A 14 -1.22 -43.99 20.13
N GLY A 15 -0.21 -44.40 19.32
CA GLY A 15 -0.34 -45.63 18.51
C GLY A 15 0.46 -45.78 17.21
N GLN A 16 1.69 -46.31 17.34
CA GLN A 16 2.45 -47.21 16.44
C GLN A 16 3.09 -46.71 15.10
N MET A 17 4.36 -47.14 14.95
CA MET A 17 5.40 -46.78 13.99
C MET A 17 5.17 -47.25 12.54
N GLN A 18 5.51 -46.38 11.60
CA GLN A 18 6.28 -46.75 10.40
C GLN A 18 7.16 -45.55 9.98
N GLU A 19 8.47 -45.74 10.05
CA GLU A 19 9.51 -44.78 9.69
C GLU A 19 9.65 -44.69 8.16
N GLN A 20 9.27 -43.55 7.60
CA GLN A 20 9.85 -43.01 6.37
C GLN A 20 10.06 -41.51 6.59
N ASP A 21 11.32 -41.11 6.47
CA ASP A 21 11.89 -39.80 6.77
C ASP A 21 11.07 -38.65 6.16
N ARG A 22 10.21 -38.04 6.98
CA ARG A 22 9.53 -36.79 6.65
C ARG A 22 10.51 -35.66 6.89
N SER A 23 11.36 -35.38 5.91
CA SER A 23 12.12 -34.14 5.92
C SER A 23 11.11 -32.98 6.04
N SER A 24 11.20 -32.24 7.14
CA SER A 24 10.53 -30.95 7.30
C SER A 24 11.05 -30.05 6.19
N GLY A 25 10.35 -30.07 5.06
CA GLY A 25 10.58 -29.17 3.95
C GLY A 25 10.34 -27.76 4.44
N SER A 26 11.40 -27.10 4.89
CA SER A 26 11.52 -25.65 4.82
C SER A 26 11.05 -25.28 3.42
N HIS A 27 9.90 -24.63 3.29
CA HIS A 27 9.50 -24.00 2.04
C HIS A 27 10.48 -22.85 1.78
N TYR A 28 11.66 -23.18 1.28
CA TYR A 28 12.55 -22.19 0.71
C TYR A 28 11.82 -21.68 -0.53
N ARG A 29 11.28 -20.46 -0.44
CA ARG A 29 10.89 -19.76 -1.66
C ARG A 29 12.18 -19.57 -2.43
N ILE A 30 12.36 -20.28 -3.55
CA ILE A 30 13.41 -19.95 -4.50
C ILE A 30 13.04 -18.56 -5.03
N ILE A 31 13.63 -17.53 -4.43
CA ILE A 31 13.46 -16.17 -4.89
C ILE A 31 14.52 -15.95 -5.96
N SER A 32 14.22 -16.32 -7.20
CA SER A 32 15.08 -15.97 -8.33
C SER A 32 15.12 -14.43 -8.48
N PRO A 33 16.30 -13.81 -8.56
CA PRO A 33 16.43 -12.35 -8.73
C PRO A 33 15.72 -11.81 -9.99
N THR A 34 15.51 -12.66 -11.00
CA THR A 34 14.92 -12.28 -12.30
C THR A 34 13.44 -11.89 -12.25
N PHE A 35 12.72 -12.19 -11.16
CA PHE A 35 11.29 -11.90 -11.03
C PHE A 35 10.98 -10.77 -10.04
N LYS A 36 11.96 -9.88 -9.78
CA LYS A 36 11.80 -8.73 -8.89
C LYS A 36 11.95 -7.41 -9.64
N TYR A 37 11.21 -6.39 -9.21
CA TYR A 37 11.49 -5.02 -9.58
C TYR A 37 12.85 -4.58 -9.03
N THR A 38 13.59 -3.79 -9.82
CA THR A 38 14.86 -3.18 -9.41
C THR A 38 14.59 -2.04 -8.43
N MET A 39 14.87 -2.26 -7.15
CA MET A 39 14.64 -1.28 -6.07
C MET A 39 15.95 -0.63 -5.58
N SER A 40 17.00 -0.65 -6.39
CA SER A 40 18.34 -0.15 -6.04
C SER A 40 18.63 1.26 -6.55
N HIS A 41 17.62 2.03 -6.97
CA HIS A 41 17.80 3.44 -7.34
C HIS A 41 18.03 4.30 -6.10
N ARG A 42 18.49 5.54 -6.30
CA ARG A 42 18.81 6.47 -5.21
C ARG A 42 17.61 6.76 -4.31
N ARG A 43 16.41 6.84 -4.90
CA ARG A 43 15.16 7.09 -4.20
C ARG A 43 14.22 5.90 -4.36
N VAL A 44 13.41 5.63 -3.33
CA VAL A 44 12.25 4.74 -3.50
C VAL A 44 11.30 5.39 -4.50
N GLY A 45 11.00 6.66 -4.28
CA GLY A 45 10.31 7.55 -5.22
C GLY A 45 9.22 8.36 -4.55
N LYS A 46 8.38 9.01 -5.36
CA LYS A 46 7.35 9.94 -4.90
C LYS A 46 6.06 9.20 -4.51
N CYS A 47 5.42 9.67 -3.45
CA CYS A 47 4.09 9.23 -3.06
C CYS A 47 3.15 10.45 -2.96
N ILE A 48 2.07 10.44 -3.74
CA ILE A 48 1.03 11.47 -3.69
C ILE A 48 -0.18 10.89 -2.97
N ILE A 49 -0.63 11.55 -1.91
CA ILE A 49 -1.88 11.24 -1.21
C ILE A 49 -2.86 12.37 -1.50
N ILE A 50 -3.98 12.06 -2.16
CA ILE A 50 -5.08 13.00 -2.35
C ILE A 50 -6.17 12.63 -1.36
N ASN A 51 -6.43 13.52 -0.42
CA ASN A 51 -7.39 13.36 0.66
C ASN A 51 -8.57 14.32 0.48
N ASN A 52 -9.62 13.84 -0.20
CA ASN A 52 -10.84 14.60 -0.39
C ASN A 52 -11.84 14.25 0.72
N LYS A 53 -12.02 15.19 1.64
CA LYS A 53 -12.91 15.10 2.79
C LYS A 53 -14.21 15.85 2.54
N ASN A 54 -14.09 17.08 2.05
CA ASN A 54 -15.20 17.98 1.82
C ASN A 54 -15.50 18.06 0.32
N PHE A 55 -16.78 18.07 -0.02
CA PHE A 55 -17.27 18.08 -1.39
C PHE A 55 -18.27 19.23 -1.55
N ASP A 56 -18.34 19.78 -2.75
CA ASP A 56 -19.30 20.84 -3.07
C ASP A 56 -20.73 20.31 -2.91
N GLU A 57 -21.64 21.13 -2.36
CA GLU A 57 -23.02 20.72 -2.07
C GLU A 57 -23.76 20.22 -3.32
N ASN A 58 -23.42 20.76 -4.50
CA ASN A 58 -24.02 20.34 -5.77
C ASN A 58 -23.69 18.89 -6.16
N THR A 59 -22.65 18.31 -5.57
CA THR A 59 -22.30 16.89 -5.78
C THR A 59 -23.23 15.94 -5.03
N GLY A 60 -23.96 16.42 -4.02
CA GLY A 60 -24.78 15.58 -3.13
C GLY A 60 -23.97 14.66 -2.23
N MET A 61 -22.64 14.79 -2.18
CA MET A 61 -21.76 13.89 -1.45
C MET A 61 -21.51 14.36 -0.02
N ASN A 62 -21.65 13.44 0.94
CA ASN A 62 -21.43 13.73 2.35
C ASN A 62 -19.95 13.91 2.71
N VAL A 63 -19.67 14.64 3.80
CA VAL A 63 -18.33 14.76 4.38
C VAL A 63 -17.77 13.39 4.78
N ARG A 64 -16.54 13.08 4.35
CA ARG A 64 -15.86 11.80 4.66
C ARG A 64 -15.17 11.82 6.03
N ASN A 65 -15.96 11.75 7.10
CA ASN A 65 -15.42 11.70 8.46
C ASN A 65 -14.47 10.50 8.65
N GLY A 66 -13.29 10.76 9.21
CA GLY A 66 -12.24 9.75 9.42
C GLY A 66 -11.10 9.77 8.40
N THR A 67 -11.30 10.36 7.21
CA THR A 67 -10.28 10.34 6.14
C THR A 67 -8.97 11.05 6.54
N ASP A 68 -9.01 12.02 7.46
CA ASP A 68 -7.79 12.68 7.96
C ASP A 68 -6.92 11.72 8.78
N ARG A 69 -7.54 10.79 9.50
CA ARG A 69 -6.83 9.72 10.21
C ARG A 69 -6.20 8.77 9.22
N ASP A 70 -6.95 8.37 8.19
CA ASP A 70 -6.44 7.49 7.13
C ASP A 70 -5.25 8.12 6.41
N ALA A 71 -5.37 9.38 6.00
CA ALA A 71 -4.28 10.14 5.36
C ALA A 71 -3.05 10.23 6.26
N GLY A 72 -3.23 10.46 7.56
CA GLY A 72 -2.14 10.52 8.54
C GLY A 72 -1.42 9.19 8.73
N GLU A 73 -2.16 8.08 8.81
CA GLU A 73 -1.56 6.74 8.95
C GLU A 73 -0.88 6.29 7.65
N LEU A 74 -1.47 6.58 6.49
CA LEU A 74 -0.86 6.33 5.19
C LEU A 74 0.42 7.15 5.01
N PHE A 75 0.43 8.42 5.42
CA PHE A 75 1.63 9.23 5.40
C PHE A 75 2.77 8.61 6.20
N LYS A 76 2.50 8.21 7.45
CA LYS A 76 3.50 7.54 8.31
C LYS A 76 3.98 6.25 7.68
N CYS A 77 3.06 5.42 7.18
CA CYS A 77 3.38 4.14 6.55
C CYS A 77 4.30 4.32 5.34
N PHE A 78 3.93 5.18 4.40
CA PHE A 78 4.70 5.39 3.17
C PHE A 78 6.00 6.15 3.43
N LYS A 79 6.05 7.03 4.42
CA LYS A 79 7.32 7.61 4.90
C LYS A 79 8.25 6.54 5.46
N ASN A 80 7.74 5.60 6.25
CA ASN A 80 8.54 4.49 6.80
C ASN A 80 9.02 3.53 5.70
N LEU A 81 8.28 3.41 4.59
CA LEU A 81 8.72 2.69 3.39
C LEU A 81 9.77 3.44 2.55
N GLY A 82 10.11 4.69 2.91
CA GLY A 82 11.14 5.49 2.26
C GLY A 82 10.64 6.40 1.13
N PHE A 83 9.32 6.57 0.96
CA PHE A 83 8.78 7.46 -0.07
C PHE A 83 8.91 8.94 0.29
N GLU A 84 8.99 9.77 -0.74
CA GLU A 84 8.78 11.21 -0.66
C GLU A 84 7.28 11.52 -0.69
N VAL A 85 6.63 11.39 0.47
CA VAL A 85 5.18 11.58 0.60
C VAL A 85 4.77 13.06 0.63
N SER A 86 3.77 13.41 -0.18
CA SER A 86 3.05 14.70 -0.18
C SER A 86 1.54 14.47 -0.05
N ILE A 87 0.85 15.26 0.78
CA ILE A 87 -0.61 15.19 0.98
C ILE A 87 -1.28 16.42 0.38
N PHE A 88 -2.33 16.20 -0.41
CA PHE A 88 -3.16 17.25 -1.00
C PHE A 88 -4.60 17.07 -0.54
N ASN A 89 -5.16 18.08 0.14
CA ASN A 89 -6.51 18.01 0.70
C ASN A 89 -7.53 18.71 -0.22
N ASP A 90 -8.74 18.15 -0.32
CA ASP A 90 -9.91 18.72 -1.01
C ASP A 90 -9.58 19.29 -2.40
N GLN A 91 -9.11 18.42 -3.29
CA GLN A 91 -8.77 18.76 -4.66
C GLN A 91 -9.99 18.64 -5.58
N THR A 92 -10.16 19.61 -6.48
CA THR A 92 -11.10 19.51 -7.60
C THR A 92 -10.57 18.52 -8.63
N CYS A 93 -11.45 18.04 -9.54
CA CYS A 93 -11.04 17.15 -10.64
C CYS A 93 -9.88 17.75 -11.45
N GLU A 94 -10.02 19.00 -11.88
CA GLU A 94 -8.98 19.72 -12.62
C GLU A 94 -7.64 19.78 -11.85
N LYS A 95 -7.69 20.03 -10.53
CA LYS A 95 -6.48 20.05 -9.70
C LYS A 95 -5.84 18.68 -9.58
N MET A 96 -6.63 17.61 -9.44
CA MET A 96 -6.12 16.23 -9.42
C MET A 96 -5.45 15.87 -10.75
N GLU A 97 -6.11 16.17 -11.87
CA GLU A 97 -5.55 15.95 -13.21
C GLU A 97 -4.24 16.74 -13.41
N CYS A 98 -4.25 18.03 -13.09
CA CYS A 98 -3.07 18.88 -13.19
C CYS A 98 -1.93 18.38 -12.30
N LEU A 99 -2.23 17.95 -11.08
CA LEU A 99 -1.27 17.41 -10.14
C LEU A 99 -0.62 16.13 -10.67
N LEU A 100 -1.42 15.17 -11.13
CA LEU A 100 -0.92 13.89 -11.64
C LEU A 100 -0.21 14.04 -12.99
N LYS A 101 -0.67 14.97 -13.84
CA LYS A 101 0.03 15.34 -15.07
C LYS A 101 1.41 15.91 -14.77
N LYS A 102 1.51 16.89 -13.86
CA LYS A 102 2.81 17.42 -13.43
C LYS A 102 3.71 16.33 -12.85
N ALA A 103 3.15 15.46 -12.01
CA ALA A 103 3.90 14.33 -11.46
C ALA A 103 4.41 13.39 -12.56
N SER A 104 3.64 13.17 -13.64
CA SER A 104 4.07 12.35 -14.78
C SER A 104 5.16 12.99 -15.64
N GLU A 105 5.29 14.32 -15.60
CA GLU A 105 6.27 15.11 -16.35
C GLU A 105 7.58 15.34 -15.57
N GLU A 106 7.63 14.98 -14.29
CA GLU A 106 8.85 15.04 -13.46
C GLU A 106 9.90 14.01 -13.88
N ASP A 107 11.17 14.27 -13.57
CA ASP A 107 12.25 13.30 -13.76
C ASP A 107 12.26 12.25 -12.64
N HIS A 108 11.94 11.00 -13.00
CA HIS A 108 11.92 9.83 -12.11
C HIS A 108 13.08 8.87 -12.37
N SER A 109 14.09 9.24 -13.17
CA SER A 109 15.18 8.35 -13.59
C SER A 109 16.00 7.77 -12.42
N ASP A 110 15.99 8.42 -11.26
CA ASP A 110 16.65 7.99 -10.03
C ASP A 110 15.69 7.40 -8.97
N SER A 111 14.42 7.19 -9.34
CA SER A 111 13.37 6.63 -8.47
C SER A 111 13.04 5.19 -8.85
N SER A 112 12.86 4.34 -7.84
CA SER A 112 12.54 2.93 -8.07
C SER A 112 11.08 2.71 -8.47
N CYS A 113 10.16 3.52 -7.94
CA CYS A 113 8.74 3.46 -8.27
C CYS A 113 8.00 4.78 -7.94
N PHE A 114 6.72 4.82 -8.29
CA PHE A 114 5.81 5.90 -7.95
C PHE A 114 4.57 5.33 -7.26
N ALA A 115 4.00 6.07 -6.31
CA ALA A 115 2.74 5.72 -5.66
C ALA A 115 1.76 6.90 -5.66
N CYS A 116 0.49 6.60 -5.92
CA CYS A 116 -0.61 7.54 -5.76
C CYS A 116 -1.71 6.88 -4.93
N ILE A 117 -2.25 7.61 -3.95
CA ILE A 117 -3.32 7.15 -3.07
C ILE A 117 -4.46 8.15 -3.15
N LEU A 118 -5.63 7.67 -3.56
CA LEU A 118 -6.84 8.47 -3.70
C LEU A 118 -7.81 8.11 -2.58
N LEU A 119 -8.11 9.07 -1.72
CA LEU A 119 -9.13 8.97 -0.67
C LEU A 119 -10.27 9.91 -1.04
N SER A 120 -11.31 9.37 -1.67
CA SER A 120 -12.46 10.14 -2.15
C SER A 120 -13.70 9.25 -2.16
N HIS A 121 -14.85 9.83 -2.49
CA HIS A 121 -15.96 9.05 -3.03
C HIS A 121 -15.66 8.61 -4.46
N GLY A 122 -16.37 7.59 -4.93
CA GLY A 122 -16.27 7.10 -6.29
C GLY A 122 -17.48 6.24 -6.66
N GLU A 123 -17.69 6.09 -7.96
CA GLU A 123 -18.66 5.20 -8.57
C GLU A 123 -17.93 4.22 -9.50
N GLU A 124 -18.66 3.31 -10.13
CA GLU A 124 -18.09 2.41 -11.14
C GLU A 124 -17.62 3.20 -12.36
N GLY A 125 -16.47 2.82 -12.92
CA GLY A 125 -15.82 3.49 -14.05
C GLY A 125 -15.33 2.52 -15.11
#